data_AF-A0AAV6M3L6-F1
#
_entry.id   AF-A0AAV6M3L6-F1
#
_cell.length_a   1.000
_cell.length_b   1.000
_cell.length_c   1.000
_cell.angle_alpha   90.00
_cell.angle_beta   90.00
_cell.angle_gamma   90.00
#
_symmetry.space_group_name_H-M   'P 1'
#
loop_
_entity.id
_entity.type
_entity.pdbx_description
1 polymer ?
#
loop_
_entity_poly.entity_id
_entity_poly.type
_entity_poly.pdbx_seq_one_letter_code
_entity_poly.pdbx_strand_id
1 'polypeptide(L)'
;MEVGLMQRQWVEYTKSLFLEDFLDSQFIELQKLQDEGNPDFIAEVVSLFFEDSERLLNDLTAALSQPDVDFQKIDGHVHQLKGSSSRCLRCLQQLKQEICLVKNKLENLFRMEQQIVAAGGSIPTTELIF
;
A
#
# COMPACT_ATOMS: atom_id res chain seq x y z
N MET A 1 -30.61 17.36 -22.48
CA MET A 1 -29.25 17.91 -22.48
C MET A 1 -28.35 16.89 -21.80
N GLU A 2 -27.59 16.13 -22.58
CA GLU A 2 -26.85 14.93 -22.14
C GLU A 2 -25.62 15.27 -21.26
N VAL A 3 -24.92 16.35 -21.60
CA VAL A 3 -23.75 16.85 -20.85
C VAL A 3 -24.09 17.18 -19.39
N GLY A 4 -25.26 17.77 -19.14
CA GLY A 4 -25.68 18.11 -17.77
C GLY A 4 -25.93 16.87 -16.89
N LEU A 5 -26.33 15.75 -17.49
CA LEU A 5 -26.49 14.48 -16.77
C LEU A 5 -25.13 13.84 -16.46
N MET A 6 -24.21 13.85 -17.44
CA MET A 6 -22.85 13.34 -17.27
C MET A 6 -22.08 14.11 -16.18
N GLN A 7 -22.19 15.45 -16.17
CA GLN A 7 -21.58 16.27 -15.12
C GLN A 7 -22.15 15.96 -13.73
N ARG A 8 -23.46 15.76 -13.63
CA ARG A 8 -24.11 15.38 -12.37
C ARG A 8 -23.61 14.03 -11.86
N GLN A 9 -23.56 13.03 -12.73
CA GLN A 9 -23.05 11.69 -12.41
C GLN A 9 -21.59 11.76 -11.94
N TRP A 10 -20.76 12.53 -12.62
CA TRP A 10 -19.37 12.74 -12.23
C TRP A 10 -19.27 13.33 -10.82
N VAL A 11 -20.02 14.41 -10.53
CA VAL A 11 -20.02 15.04 -9.20
C VAL A 11 -20.51 14.09 -8.10
N GLU A 12 -21.57 13.33 -8.37
CA GLU A 12 -22.12 12.36 -7.42
C GLU A 12 -21.12 11.23 -7.13
N TYR A 13 -20.45 10.71 -8.16
CA TYR A 13 -19.43 9.67 -8.02
C TYR A 13 -18.19 10.17 -7.30
N THR A 14 -17.64 11.33 -7.67
CA THR A 14 -16.50 11.93 -6.96
C THR A 14 -16.81 12.13 -5.47
N LYS A 15 -18.02 12.60 -5.14
CA LYS A 15 -18.45 12.72 -3.74
C LYS A 15 -18.48 11.39 -3.02
N SER A 16 -18.98 10.32 -3.66
CA SER A 16 -19.01 8.99 -3.04
C SER A 16 -17.57 8.53 -2.73
N LEU A 17 -16.63 8.74 -3.65
CA LEU A 17 -15.23 8.41 -3.44
C LEU A 17 -14.58 9.18 -2.27
N PHE A 18 -14.99 10.41 -1.98
CA PHE A 18 -14.55 11.12 -0.77
C PHE A 18 -15.24 10.60 0.51
N LEU A 19 -16.53 10.25 0.45
CA LEU A 19 -17.30 9.75 1.59
C LEU A 19 -16.90 8.33 1.99
N GLU A 20 -16.57 7.51 1.01
CA GLU A 20 -16.08 6.13 1.17
C GLU A 20 -14.58 6.10 1.46
N ASP A 21 -13.96 7.26 1.73
CA ASP A 21 -12.56 7.34 2.13
C ASP A 21 -11.60 6.80 1.03
N PHE A 22 -11.95 6.85 -0.25
CA PHE A 22 -11.02 6.57 -1.35
C PHE A 22 -10.17 7.80 -1.69
N LEU A 23 -10.80 8.98 -1.72
CA LEU A 23 -10.16 10.27 -1.97
C LEU A 23 -10.05 11.10 -0.69
N ASP A 24 -9.03 11.95 -0.60
CA ASP A 24 -8.88 12.90 0.49
C ASP A 24 -8.35 14.26 0.01
N SER A 25 -8.08 15.17 0.94
CA SER A 25 -7.64 16.53 0.60
C SER A 25 -6.35 16.56 -0.22
N GLN A 26 -5.50 15.53 -0.17
CA GLN A 26 -4.31 15.47 -1.04
C GLN A 26 -4.67 15.26 -2.51
N PHE A 27 -5.75 14.53 -2.81
CA PHE A 27 -6.24 14.41 -4.19
C PHE A 27 -6.67 15.76 -4.75
N ILE A 28 -7.26 16.62 -3.91
CA ILE A 28 -7.63 17.99 -4.30
C ILE A 28 -6.37 18.82 -4.63
N GLU A 29 -5.31 18.70 -3.81
CA GLU A 29 -4.04 19.38 -4.10
C GLU A 29 -3.39 18.88 -5.40
N LEU A 30 -3.44 17.58 -5.66
CA LEU A 30 -3.00 16.99 -6.92
C LEU A 30 -3.81 17.54 -8.09
N GLN A 31 -5.14 17.59 -7.98
CA GLN A 31 -6.02 18.06 -9.05
C GLN A 31 -5.76 19.53 -9.42
N LYS A 32 -5.29 20.36 -8.48
CA LYS A 32 -4.89 21.75 -8.76
C LYS A 32 -3.65 21.88 -9.66
N LEU A 33 -2.84 20.84 -9.75
CA LEU A 33 -1.65 20.81 -10.61
C LEU A 33 -1.98 20.43 -12.06
N GLN A 34 -3.21 19.98 -12.33
CA GLN A 34 -3.70 19.74 -13.68
C GLN A 34 -4.21 21.05 -14.27
N ASP A 35 -3.74 21.38 -15.47
CA ASP A 35 -4.12 22.60 -16.20
C ASP A 35 -4.29 22.32 -17.71
N GLU A 36 -4.59 23.35 -18.49
CA GLU A 36 -4.79 23.24 -19.95
C GLU A 36 -3.52 22.80 -20.70
N GLY A 37 -2.34 23.05 -20.14
CA GLY A 37 -1.05 22.64 -20.69
C GLY A 37 -0.63 21.21 -20.30
N ASN A 38 -1.22 20.65 -19.24
CA ASN A 38 -1.06 19.26 -18.84
C ASN A 38 -2.40 18.63 -18.39
N PRO A 39 -3.32 18.35 -19.33
CA PRO A 39 -4.66 17.86 -19.02
C PRO A 39 -4.67 16.43 -18.47
N ASP A 40 -3.62 15.64 -18.72
CA ASP A 40 -3.55 14.22 -18.35
C ASP A 40 -2.76 13.97 -17.05
N PHE A 41 -2.25 15.03 -16.40
CA PHE A 41 -1.41 14.94 -15.20
C PHE A 41 -1.90 13.94 -14.15
N ILE A 42 -3.19 14.00 -13.79
CA ILE A 42 -3.76 13.10 -12.78
C ILE A 42 -3.79 11.66 -13.27
N ALA A 43 -4.13 11.45 -14.53
CA ALA A 43 -4.13 10.11 -15.11
C ALA A 43 -2.72 9.53 -15.12
N GLU A 44 -1.70 10.32 -15.49
CA GLU A 44 -0.30 9.90 -15.48
C GLU A 44 0.19 9.55 -14.07
N VAL A 45 -0.10 10.41 -13.07
CA VAL A 45 0.29 10.15 -11.68
C VAL A 45 -0.38 8.89 -11.15
N VAL A 46 -1.66 8.68 -11.45
CA VAL A 46 -2.41 7.49 -11.02
C VAL A 46 -1.86 6.23 -11.71
N SER A 47 -1.57 6.28 -13.01
CA SER A 47 -0.98 5.16 -13.75
C SER A 47 0.40 4.79 -13.21
N LEU A 48 1.30 5.76 -13.06
CA LEU A 48 2.64 5.54 -12.52
C LEU A 48 2.58 4.95 -11.11
N PHE A 49 1.67 5.46 -10.29
CA PHE A 49 1.43 4.94 -8.96
C PHE A 49 1.04 3.45 -8.99
N PHE A 50 0.12 3.04 -9.86
CA PHE A 50 -0.29 1.64 -9.97
C PHE A 50 0.83 0.73 -10.49
N GLU A 51 1.59 1.17 -11.49
CA GLU A 51 2.74 0.44 -12.02
C GLU A 51 3.80 0.20 -10.93
N ASP A 52 4.14 1.24 -10.18
CA ASP A 52 5.09 1.14 -9.06
C ASP A 52 4.57 0.22 -7.96
N SER A 53 3.29 0.33 -7.61
CA SER A 53 2.67 -0.53 -6.60
C SER A 53 2.60 -1.99 -7.01
N GLU A 54 2.25 -2.29 -8.26
CA GLU A 54 2.22 -3.66 -8.79
C GLU A 54 3.62 -4.28 -8.73
N ARG A 55 4.65 -3.55 -9.19
CA ARG A 55 6.04 -4.02 -9.10
C ARG A 55 6.46 -4.31 -7.66
N LEU A 56 6.18 -3.38 -6.74
CA LEU A 56 6.54 -3.55 -5.32
C LEU A 56 5.80 -4.72 -4.66
N LEU A 57 4.54 -4.95 -5.01
CA LEU A 57 3.78 -6.11 -4.53
C LEU A 57 4.35 -7.42 -5.08
N ASN A 58 4.70 -7.47 -6.36
CA ASN A 58 5.34 -8.64 -6.95
C ASN A 58 6.71 -8.93 -6.31
N ASP A 59 7.51 -7.90 -6.04
CA ASP A 59 8.80 -8.04 -5.35
C ASP A 59 8.62 -8.55 -3.91
N LEU A 60 7.60 -8.05 -3.20
CA LEU A 60 7.24 -8.52 -1.86
C LEU A 60 6.79 -9.97 -1.87
N THR A 61 5.90 -10.35 -2.78
CA THR A 61 5.43 -11.73 -2.94
C THR A 61 6.58 -12.66 -3.28
N ALA A 62 7.51 -12.25 -4.16
CA ALA A 62 8.69 -13.02 -4.48
C ALA A 62 9.62 -13.19 -3.27
N ALA A 63 9.89 -12.12 -2.51
CA ALA A 63 10.72 -12.18 -1.32
C ALA A 63 10.12 -13.07 -0.21
N LEU A 64 8.81 -13.01 -0.02
CA LEU A 64 8.08 -13.85 0.94
C LEU A 64 7.98 -15.32 0.53
N SER A 65 8.14 -15.64 -0.75
CA SER A 65 8.09 -17.01 -1.26
C SER A 65 9.43 -17.76 -1.17
N GLN A 66 10.48 -17.12 -0.67
CA GLN A 66 11.81 -17.73 -0.52
C GLN A 66 11.88 -18.59 0.76
N PRO A 67 12.64 -19.71 0.75
CA PRO A 67 12.81 -20.57 1.93
C PRO A 67 13.46 -19.83 3.12
N ASP A 68 14.41 -18.94 2.82
CA ASP A 68 15.06 -18.03 3.76
C ASP A 68 14.63 -16.60 3.42
N VAL A 69 13.71 -16.05 4.20
CA VAL A 69 13.11 -14.73 3.93
C VAL A 69 14.08 -13.62 4.36
N ASP A 70 14.50 -12.77 3.40
CA ASP A 70 15.27 -11.56 3.69
C ASP A 70 14.34 -10.43 4.16
N PHE A 71 14.19 -10.31 5.48
CA PHE A 71 13.31 -9.31 6.10
C PHE A 71 13.79 -7.87 5.92
N GLN A 72 15.08 -7.63 5.68
CA GLN A 72 15.59 -6.28 5.40
C GLN A 72 15.14 -5.82 4.02
N LYS A 73 15.12 -6.74 3.05
CA LYS A 73 14.56 -6.49 1.72
C LYS A 73 13.05 -6.24 1.77
N ILE A 74 12.31 -7.02 2.57
CA ILE A 74 10.86 -6.81 2.77
C ILE A 74 10.58 -5.43 3.37
N ASP A 75 11.29 -5.03 4.42
CA ASP A 75 11.07 -3.71 5.04
C ASP A 75 11.32 -2.57 4.04
N GLY A 76 12.35 -2.70 3.20
CA GLY A 76 12.61 -1.74 2.11
C GLY A 76 11.46 -1.61 1.12
N HIS A 77 10.90 -2.73 0.66
CA HIS A 77 9.76 -2.72 -0.26
C HIS A 77 8.49 -2.17 0.40
N VAL A 78 8.19 -2.55 1.65
CA VAL A 78 7.06 -2.00 2.42
C VAL A 78 7.23 -0.50 2.65
N HIS A 79 8.46 -0.03 2.92
CA HIS A 79 8.73 1.39 3.12
C HIS A 79 8.52 2.20 1.84
N GLN A 80 9.00 1.71 0.69
CA GLN A 80 8.76 2.35 -0.61
C GLN A 80 7.27 2.37 -0.95
N LEU A 81 6.56 1.26 -0.75
CA LEU A 81 5.13 1.17 -0.99
C LEU A 81 4.35 2.15 -0.09
N LYS A 82 4.75 2.27 1.19
CA LYS A 82 4.17 3.26 2.11
C LYS A 82 4.41 4.69 1.63
N GLY A 83 5.61 4.96 1.09
CA GLY A 83 5.98 6.26 0.52
C GLY A 83 5.18 6.61 -0.73
N SER A 84 5.06 5.69 -1.69
CA SER A 84 4.28 5.91 -2.92
C SER A 84 2.79 6.08 -2.62
N SER A 85 2.24 5.28 -1.71
CA SER A 85 0.82 5.34 -1.31
C SER A 85 0.47 6.59 -0.53
N SER A 86 1.45 7.27 0.09
CA SER A 86 1.19 8.54 0.79
C SER A 86 0.81 9.68 -0.17
N ARG A 87 1.14 9.53 -1.46
CA ARG A 87 0.86 10.50 -2.53
C ARG A 87 -0.39 10.16 -3.34
N CYS A 88 -0.94 8.95 -3.23
CA CYS A 88 -2.04 8.50 -4.06
C CYS A 88 -3.00 7.62 -3.23
N LEU A 89 -4.20 8.16 -3.00
CA LEU A 89 -5.43 7.51 -2.51
C LEU A 89 -5.39 6.58 -1.29
N ARG A 90 -6.36 6.80 -0.41
CA ARG A 90 -6.62 6.00 0.79
C ARG A 90 -7.17 4.59 0.48
N CYS A 91 -7.45 4.25 -0.77
CA CYS A 91 -7.70 2.87 -1.23
C CYS A 91 -6.57 1.90 -0.83
N LEU A 92 -5.31 2.36 -0.83
CA LEU A 92 -4.19 1.58 -0.31
C LEU A 92 -4.10 1.56 1.20
N GLN A 93 -4.88 2.34 1.93
CA GLN A 93 -4.88 2.28 3.38
C GLN A 93 -5.37 0.92 3.89
N GLN A 94 -6.30 0.26 3.18
CA GLN A 94 -6.72 -1.11 3.49
C GLN A 94 -5.63 -2.15 3.14
N LEU A 95 -5.01 -2.04 1.96
CA LEU A 95 -3.88 -2.91 1.60
C LEU A 95 -2.68 -2.71 2.54
N LYS A 96 -2.40 -1.45 2.90
CA LYS A 96 -1.42 -1.03 3.91
C LYS A 96 -1.79 -1.52 5.30
N GLN A 97 -3.08 -1.59 5.66
CA GLN A 97 -3.51 -2.15 6.95
C GLN A 97 -3.17 -3.63 7.03
N GLU A 98 -3.49 -4.40 6.00
CA GLU A 98 -3.13 -5.83 5.94
C GLU A 98 -1.61 -6.03 5.94
N ILE A 99 -0.86 -5.24 5.17
CA ILE A 99 0.61 -5.27 5.16
C ILE A 99 1.21 -4.83 6.52
N CYS A 100 0.68 -3.79 7.15
CA CYS A 100 1.11 -3.36 8.49
C CYS A 100 0.76 -4.40 9.55
N LEU A 101 -0.38 -5.08 9.42
CA LEU A 101 -0.79 -6.14 10.34
C LEU A 101 0.17 -7.32 10.25
N VAL A 102 0.52 -7.74 9.02
CA VAL A 102 1.54 -8.77 8.78
C VAL A 102 2.89 -8.32 9.34
N LYS A 103 3.32 -7.09 9.07
CA LYS A 103 4.56 -6.52 9.63
C LYS A 103 4.59 -6.58 11.16
N ASN A 104 3.53 -6.11 11.83
CA ASN A 104 3.45 -6.11 13.29
C ASN A 104 3.47 -7.54 13.87
N LYS A 105 2.82 -8.50 13.20
CA LYS A 105 2.85 -9.91 13.59
C LYS A 105 4.24 -10.50 13.47
N LEU A 106 4.95 -10.20 12.38
CA LEU A 106 6.33 -10.63 12.17
C LEU A 106 7.27 -9.99 13.20
N GLU A 107 7.18 -8.69 13.45
CA GLU A 107 7.97 -8.00 14.50
C GLU A 107 7.75 -8.61 15.89
N ASN A 108 6.50 -8.98 16.21
CA ASN A 108 6.19 -9.67 17.45
C ASN A 108 6.81 -11.07 17.53
N LEU A 109 6.78 -11.82 16.43
CA LEU A 109 7.40 -13.14 16.32
C LEU A 109 8.91 -13.05 16.59
N PHE A 110 9.61 -12.10 15.95
CA PHE A 110 11.05 -11.91 16.16
C PHE A 110 11.40 -11.50 17.59
N ARG A 111 10.57 -10.64 18.20
CA ARG A 111 10.78 -10.29 19.60
C ARG A 111 10.74 -11.52 20.49
N MET A 112 9.82 -12.46 20.22
CA MET A 112 9.73 -13.71 20.98
C MET A 112 10.93 -14.60 20.72
N GLU A 113 11.39 -14.75 19.48
CA GLU A 113 12.59 -15.52 19.15
C GLU A 113 13.83 -14.99 19.88
N GLN A 114 14.05 -13.67 19.84
CA GLN A 114 15.16 -13.02 20.53
C GLN A 114 15.11 -13.25 22.05
N GLN A 115 13.92 -13.24 22.65
CA GLN A 115 13.73 -13.56 24.07
C GLN A 115 14.06 -15.02 24.40
N ILE A 116 13.65 -15.96 23.54
CA ILE A 116 13.94 -17.39 23.71
C ILE A 116 15.45 -17.63 23.67
N VAL A 117 16.13 -17.08 22.66
CA VAL A 117 17.58 -17.21 22.49
C VAL A 117 18.33 -16.56 23.66
N ALA A 118 17.91 -15.35 24.09
CA ALA A 118 18.51 -14.67 25.24
C ALA A 118 18.33 -15.45 26.56
N ALA A 119 17.28 -16.26 26.67
CA ALA A 119 17.03 -17.16 27.80
C ALA A 119 17.77 -18.51 27.68
N GLY A 120 18.56 -18.74 26.62
CA GLY A 120 19.29 -19.98 26.37
C GLY A 120 18.45 -21.10 25.76
N GLY A 121 17.24 -20.81 25.27
CA GLY A 121 16.38 -21.75 24.57
C GLY A 121 16.69 -21.82 23.06
N SER A 122 16.17 -22.87 22.40
CA SER A 122 16.26 -23.06 20.95
C SER A 122 14.92 -22.73 20.28
N ILE A 123 14.95 -22.07 19.11
CA ILE A 123 13.74 -21.80 18.32
C ILE A 123 13.19 -23.13 17.78
N PRO A 124 11.93 -23.49 18.06
CA PRO A 124 11.33 -24.72 17.55
C PRO A 124 11.12 -24.64 16.04
N THR A 125 11.50 -25.70 15.32
CA THR A 125 11.32 -25.81 13.86
C THR A 125 9.83 -25.87 13.50
N THR A 126 9.44 -25.24 12.40
CA THR A 126 8.06 -25.18 11.88
C THR A 126 7.43 -26.55 11.60
N GLU A 127 8.24 -27.61 11.50
CA GLU A 127 7.80 -29.01 11.38
C GLU A 127 7.10 -29.56 12.64
N LEU A 128 7.13 -28.85 13.78
CA LEU A 128 6.48 -29.25 15.03
C LEU A 128 5.12 -28.55 15.28
N ILE A 129 4.65 -27.72 14.34
CA ILE A 129 3.47 -26.85 14.53
C ILE A 129 2.26 -27.31 13.68
N PHE A 130 2.42 -28.34 12.84
CA PHE A 130 1.34 -28.96 12.05
C PHE A 130 1.19 -30.45 12.34
#